data_AF-A0A8J7SI88-F1
#
_entry.id   AF-A0A8J7SI88-F1
#
_cell.length_a   1.000
_cell.length_b   1.000
_cell.length_c   1.000
_cell.angle_alpha   90.00
_cell.angle_beta   90.00
_cell.angle_gamma   90.00
#
_symmetry.space_group_name_H-M   'P 1'
#
loop_
_entity.id
_entity.type
_entity.pdbx_description
1 polymer ?
#
loop_
_entity_poly.entity_id
_entity_poly.type
_entity_poly.pdbx_seq_one_letter_code
_entity_poly.pdbx_strand_id
1 'polypeptide(L)'
;MEIPYIVNPRKDTGLTNSKIAIWLFLASEVMLFGGLFSAYIFLRVYADYPWPERALPVLPGLINTFILIASSVTVVMAWASLKLRELTKFRIYMSITVLCAGLFMVLKGMEYNAKFHHQAVRLNDYAVVEGHLHPHEGLKGTEITIEAETVSIDLFKFSKSYYADFSAEWDGKLQLEKALVVDGEEIFPAGQAISVDMLSQAKELFINNRANNAEILEDKLRQSWKFAKEETPGENNRNAERKKLQNDKYKELVDAIPAGDLKTAVGSLTFKATSPIALHIDPKKIYKSASDKEGDSGSIVLNDGTTLAGTMGNSDIVLDVDAISFRHTVMQAEKMGIDPEAAIANSWLLKDEGIKTLWDNHLIVVEKLEQHLLEEYKTKTDANGNEVAKRVPTEADRYRMGWKEIVALEELQKAGKDLHDLTHQEIQDAYPSMTAGFTGADHKSGKYNFPKLTIPREQVLFESKFTPAWNNYYAIYFTMTGLHGLHVIGGAIVLAYYLFFGTGMYRKNPEWLANRVEVGGLFWHFVDLVWIFLFPIMYLM
;
A
#
# COMPACT_ATOMS: atom_id res chain seq x y z
N MET A 1 46.54 -28.89 -0.78
CA MET A 1 46.72 -27.89 -1.84
C MET A 1 46.35 -26.55 -1.23
N GLU A 2 47.31 -25.67 -0.96
CA GLU A 2 47.01 -24.31 -0.48
C GLU A 2 46.57 -23.47 -1.68
N ILE A 3 45.36 -22.93 -1.62
CA ILE A 3 44.87 -22.03 -2.65
C ILE A 3 45.59 -20.67 -2.44
N PRO A 4 46.28 -20.14 -3.47
CA PRO A 4 47.08 -18.93 -3.32
C PRO A 4 46.21 -17.71 -2.95
N TYR A 5 46.80 -16.80 -2.16
CA TYR A 5 46.22 -15.51 -1.74
C TYR A 5 44.98 -15.55 -0.83
N ILE A 6 44.73 -16.69 -0.17
CA ILE A 6 43.71 -16.80 0.89
C ILE A 6 44.24 -16.25 2.23
N VAL A 7 45.48 -16.59 2.57
CA VAL A 7 46.10 -16.23 3.87
C VAL A 7 47.12 -15.11 3.69
N ASN A 8 47.91 -15.19 2.62
CA ASN A 8 48.94 -14.18 2.31
C ASN A 8 48.37 -13.11 1.38
N PRO A 9 48.71 -11.83 1.59
CA PRO A 9 48.30 -10.78 0.68
C PRO A 9 48.89 -10.94 -0.73
N ARG A 10 48.18 -10.47 -1.76
CA ARG A 10 48.75 -10.33 -3.09
C ARG A 10 49.88 -9.30 -3.07
N LYS A 11 50.93 -9.52 -3.86
CA LYS A 11 52.05 -8.58 -3.98
C LYS A 11 51.62 -7.25 -4.57
N ASP A 12 50.68 -7.28 -5.52
CA ASP A 12 50.29 -6.08 -6.28
C ASP A 12 49.34 -5.17 -5.49
N THR A 13 48.40 -5.77 -4.75
CA THR A 13 47.36 -5.01 -4.04
C THR A 13 47.53 -4.96 -2.52
N GLY A 14 48.40 -5.79 -1.94
CA GLY A 14 48.54 -5.92 -0.49
C GLY A 14 47.30 -6.48 0.22
N LEU A 15 46.33 -7.04 -0.51
CA LEU A 15 45.08 -7.57 0.02
C LEU A 15 44.91 -9.07 -0.31
N THR A 16 44.16 -9.79 0.52
CA THR A 16 43.76 -11.18 0.25
C THR A 16 42.59 -11.23 -0.71
N ASN A 17 42.39 -12.38 -1.39
CA ASN A 17 41.26 -12.57 -2.32
C ASN A 17 39.91 -12.29 -1.64
N SER A 18 39.75 -12.72 -0.39
CA SER A 18 38.51 -12.50 0.38
C SER A 18 38.27 -11.02 0.67
N LYS A 19 39.32 -10.23 0.94
CA LYS A 19 39.20 -8.78 1.13
C LYS A 19 38.80 -8.06 -0.16
N ILE A 20 39.39 -8.44 -1.28
CA ILE A 20 39.01 -7.86 -2.58
C ILE A 20 37.56 -8.21 -2.92
N ALA A 21 37.17 -9.47 -2.74
CA ALA A 21 35.80 -9.92 -3.00
C ALA A 21 34.78 -9.18 -2.14
N ILE A 22 35.04 -9.00 -0.84
CA ILE A 22 34.11 -8.26 0.02
C ILE A 22 34.04 -6.79 -0.38
N TRP A 23 35.16 -6.13 -0.69
CA TRP A 23 35.13 -4.73 -1.13
C TRP A 23 34.34 -4.54 -2.43
N LEU A 24 34.47 -5.45 -3.39
CA LEU A 24 33.68 -5.43 -4.62
C LEU A 24 32.19 -5.64 -4.35
N PHE A 25 31.86 -6.59 -3.47
CA PHE A 25 30.48 -6.82 -3.04
C PHE A 25 29.89 -5.60 -2.33
N LEU A 26 30.64 -4.99 -1.40
CA LEU A 26 30.22 -3.77 -0.71
C LEU A 26 29.99 -2.61 -1.69
N ALA A 27 30.85 -2.46 -2.70
CA ALA A 27 30.65 -1.45 -3.74
C ALA A 27 29.36 -1.69 -4.53
N SER A 28 29.01 -2.93 -4.87
CA SER A 28 27.72 -3.22 -5.55
C SER A 28 26.52 -2.93 -4.66
N GLU A 29 26.60 -3.22 -3.36
CA GLU A 29 25.51 -2.92 -2.42
C GLU A 29 25.32 -1.41 -2.22
N VAL A 30 26.40 -0.63 -2.17
CA VAL A 30 26.32 0.85 -2.16
C VAL A 30 25.55 1.35 -3.38
N MET A 31 25.79 0.78 -4.57
CA MET A 31 25.05 1.15 -5.78
C MET A 31 23.58 0.73 -5.72
N LEU A 32 23.28 -0.46 -5.19
CA LEU A 32 21.90 -0.95 -5.01
C LEU A 32 21.10 -0.02 -4.08
N PHE A 33 21.61 0.23 -2.87
CA PHE A 33 20.94 1.13 -1.91
C PHE A 33 20.94 2.57 -2.39
N GLY A 34 21.99 3.04 -3.08
CA GLY A 34 22.02 4.38 -3.68
C GLY A 34 20.91 4.61 -4.71
N GLY A 35 20.60 3.59 -5.52
CA GLY A 35 19.45 3.61 -6.44
C GLY A 35 18.10 3.66 -5.71
N LEU A 36 17.93 2.84 -4.65
CA LEU A 36 16.70 2.84 -3.85
C LEU A 36 16.49 4.14 -3.07
N PHE A 37 17.55 4.71 -2.49
CA PHE A 37 17.48 6.00 -1.80
C PHE A 37 17.13 7.13 -2.76
N SER A 38 17.71 7.12 -3.96
CA SER A 38 17.37 8.06 -5.02
C SER A 38 15.90 7.93 -5.43
N ALA A 39 15.41 6.69 -5.65
CA ALA A 39 14.01 6.43 -5.95
C ALA A 39 13.07 6.95 -4.85
N TYR A 40 13.39 6.76 -3.56
CA TYR A 40 12.62 7.32 -2.45
C TYR A 40 12.56 8.84 -2.51
N ILE A 41 13.70 9.51 -2.71
CA ILE A 41 13.76 10.98 -2.78
C ILE A 41 12.91 11.50 -3.94
N PHE A 42 13.00 10.87 -5.12
CA PHE A 42 12.15 11.23 -6.27
C PHE A 42 10.67 11.03 -5.98
N LEU A 43 10.28 9.86 -5.45
CA LEU A 43 8.89 9.60 -5.11
C LEU A 43 8.36 10.60 -4.10
N ARG A 44 9.18 10.99 -3.12
CA ARG A 44 8.81 11.98 -2.11
C ARG A 44 8.63 13.38 -2.69
N VAL A 45 9.59 13.86 -3.50
CA VAL A 45 9.57 15.24 -4.04
C VAL A 45 8.38 15.45 -4.99
N TYR A 46 7.97 14.40 -5.69
CA TYR A 46 6.87 14.47 -6.67
C TYR A 46 5.54 13.89 -6.17
N ALA A 47 5.46 13.41 -4.93
CA ALA A 47 4.21 12.92 -4.38
C ALA A 47 3.25 14.09 -4.13
N ASP A 48 2.05 14.01 -4.72
CA ASP A 48 0.92 14.80 -4.23
C ASP A 48 0.63 14.35 -2.79
N TYR A 49 0.72 15.30 -1.86
CA TYR A 49 0.54 15.10 -0.42
C TYR A 49 -0.78 14.35 -0.09
N PRO A 50 -0.89 13.70 1.08
CA PRO A 50 0.13 13.36 2.08
C PRO A 50 1.13 12.29 1.65
N TRP A 51 2.41 12.69 1.57
CA TRP A 51 3.49 11.76 1.87
C TRP A 51 3.52 11.52 3.39
N PRO A 52 3.65 10.29 3.89
CA PRO A 52 3.60 10.04 5.33
C PRO A 52 4.76 10.71 6.07
N GLU A 53 4.49 11.84 6.72
CA GLU A 53 5.46 12.53 7.59
C GLU A 53 5.26 12.09 9.04
N ARG A 54 6.34 11.60 9.68
CA ARG A 54 6.33 11.06 11.06
C ARG A 54 5.33 9.92 11.29
N ALA A 55 4.97 9.18 10.23
CA ALA A 55 4.14 7.97 10.37
C ALA A 55 4.87 6.85 11.13
N LEU A 56 6.21 6.89 11.16
CA LEU A 56 7.04 5.93 11.88
C LEU A 56 7.50 6.51 13.23
N PRO A 57 7.42 5.73 14.32
CA PRO A 57 7.86 6.20 15.62
C PRO A 57 9.39 6.34 15.66
N VAL A 58 9.87 7.57 15.85
CA VAL A 58 11.30 7.92 15.76
C VAL A 58 12.14 7.20 16.83
N LEU A 59 11.67 7.16 18.07
CA LEU A 59 12.46 6.62 19.18
C LEU A 59 12.77 5.11 19.04
N PRO A 60 11.80 4.24 18.69
CA PRO A 60 12.08 2.85 18.32
C PRO A 60 13.13 2.69 17.22
N GLY A 61 13.04 3.52 16.17
CA GLY A 61 14.05 3.58 15.12
C GLY A 61 15.42 3.96 15.66
N LEU A 62 15.47 4.95 16.55
CA LEU A 62 16.69 5.45 17.17
C LEU A 62 17.34 4.42 18.11
N ILE A 63 16.55 3.72 18.94
CA ILE A 63 17.04 2.63 19.79
C ILE A 63 17.68 1.54 18.93
N ASN A 64 17.02 1.16 17.83
CA ASN A 64 17.58 0.21 16.87
C ASN A 64 18.89 0.69 16.25
N THR A 65 18.99 1.99 15.92
CA THR A 65 20.24 2.59 15.45
C THR A 65 21.36 2.46 16.48
N PHE A 66 21.10 2.74 17.75
CA PHE A 66 22.10 2.56 18.81
C PHE A 66 22.48 1.09 19.02
N ILE A 67 21.53 0.16 18.95
CA ILE A 67 21.79 -1.28 19.03
C ILE A 67 22.77 -1.72 17.94
N LEU A 68 22.52 -1.31 16.69
CA LEU A 68 23.39 -1.65 15.56
C LEU A 68 24.79 -1.03 15.70
N ILE A 69 24.89 0.27 16.00
CA ILE A 69 26.18 0.95 16.19
C ILE A 69 26.98 0.30 17.33
N ALA A 70 26.33 -0.02 18.46
CA ALA A 70 26.98 -0.72 19.56
C ALA A 70 27.45 -2.12 19.13
N SER A 71 26.65 -2.84 18.34
CA SER A 71 27.02 -4.15 17.80
C SER A 71 28.27 -4.08 16.93
N SER A 72 28.44 -3.04 16.10
CA SER A 72 29.65 -2.78 15.33
C SER A 72 30.90 -2.71 16.21
N VAL A 73 30.85 -1.94 17.31
CA VAL A 73 31.98 -1.84 18.24
C VAL A 73 32.34 -3.22 18.80
N THR A 74 31.34 -4.03 19.15
CA THR A 74 31.59 -5.38 19.67
C THR A 74 32.26 -6.31 18.65
N VAL A 75 31.97 -6.17 17.35
CA VAL A 75 32.67 -6.95 16.30
C VAL A 75 34.15 -6.59 16.22
N VAL A 76 34.50 -5.30 16.28
CA VAL A 76 35.91 -4.86 16.33
C VAL A 76 36.61 -5.42 17.56
N MET A 77 35.94 -5.38 18.72
CA MET A 77 36.49 -5.94 19.96
C MET A 77 36.65 -7.46 19.90
N ALA A 78 35.74 -8.16 19.22
CA ALA A 78 35.85 -9.60 18.98
C ALA A 78 37.09 -9.92 18.11
N TRP A 79 37.29 -9.16 17.03
CA TRP A 79 38.48 -9.27 16.18
C TRP A 79 39.77 -8.95 16.95
N ALA A 80 39.80 -7.85 17.70
CA ALA A 80 40.95 -7.46 18.52
C ALA A 80 41.30 -8.53 19.56
N SER A 81 40.29 -9.12 20.19
CA SER A 81 40.47 -10.23 21.14
C SER A 81 41.12 -11.46 20.49
N LEU A 82 40.80 -11.76 19.22
CA LEU A 82 41.47 -12.82 18.48
C LEU A 82 42.94 -12.50 18.20
N LYS A 83 43.28 -11.24 17.88
CA LYS A 83 44.67 -10.79 17.72
C LYS A 83 45.46 -10.85 19.03
N LEU A 84 44.81 -10.56 20.16
CA LEU A 84 45.37 -10.69 21.51
C LEU A 84 45.37 -12.13 22.04
N ARG A 85 44.89 -13.10 21.25
CA ARG A 85 44.81 -14.53 21.60
C ARG A 85 43.88 -14.85 22.76
N GLU A 86 42.86 -14.02 22.99
CA GLU A 86 41.88 -14.17 24.06
C GLU A 86 40.54 -14.70 23.52
N LEU A 87 40.45 -16.02 23.35
CA LEU A 87 39.27 -16.67 22.76
C LEU A 87 37.98 -16.47 23.59
N THR A 88 38.10 -16.39 24.92
CA THR A 88 36.94 -16.16 25.80
C THR A 88 36.29 -14.80 25.52
N LYS A 89 37.10 -13.74 25.40
CA LYS A 89 36.60 -12.40 25.10
C LYS A 89 36.02 -12.33 23.70
N PHE A 90 36.64 -12.98 22.71
CA PHE A 90 36.06 -13.14 21.37
C PHE A 90 34.63 -13.72 21.44
N ARG A 91 34.41 -14.81 22.19
CA ARG A 91 33.09 -15.43 22.30
C ARG A 91 32.07 -14.50 22.96
N ILE A 92 32.46 -13.78 24.00
CA ILE A 92 31.58 -12.83 24.68
C ILE A 92 31.16 -11.73 23.70
N TYR A 93 32.12 -11.04 23.09
CA TYR A 93 31.83 -9.94 22.17
C TYR A 93 31.01 -10.39 20.95
N MET A 94 31.37 -11.54 20.34
CA MET A 94 30.62 -12.08 19.21
C MET A 94 29.20 -12.52 19.60
N SER A 95 29.00 -13.05 20.81
CA SER A 95 27.67 -13.38 21.32
C SER A 95 26.81 -12.12 21.51
N ILE A 96 27.41 -11.04 22.03
CA ILE A 96 26.71 -9.76 22.16
C ILE A 96 26.27 -9.26 20.78
N THR A 97 27.13 -9.30 19.76
CA THR A 97 26.76 -8.89 18.40
C THR A 97 25.55 -9.67 17.87
N VAL A 98 25.57 -11.00 17.97
CA VAL A 98 24.47 -11.86 17.48
C VAL A 98 23.18 -11.61 18.25
N LEU A 99 23.26 -11.36 19.57
CA LEU A 99 22.09 -10.98 20.38
C LEU A 99 21.53 -9.61 19.99
N CYS A 100 22.39 -8.62 19.73
CA CYS A 100 21.98 -7.31 19.22
C CYS A 100 21.27 -7.43 17.87
N ALA A 101 21.76 -8.28 16.97
CA ALA A 101 21.11 -8.56 15.69
C ALA A 101 19.71 -9.16 15.88
N GLY A 102 19.59 -10.15 16.77
CA GLY A 102 18.30 -10.75 17.10
C GLY A 102 17.31 -9.74 17.70
N LEU A 103 17.79 -8.89 18.62
CA LEU A 103 17.00 -7.83 19.22
C LEU A 103 16.50 -6.84 18.17
N PHE A 104 17.38 -6.37 17.27
CA PHE A 104 17.00 -5.51 16.15
C PHE A 104 15.89 -6.14 15.29
N MET A 105 16.04 -7.42 14.93
CA MET A 105 15.04 -8.13 14.12
C MET A 105 13.69 -8.29 14.83
N VAL A 106 13.69 -8.54 16.14
CA VAL A 106 12.45 -8.62 16.93
C VAL A 106 11.75 -7.28 17.00
N LEU A 107 12.49 -6.21 17.33
CA LEU A 107 11.93 -4.86 17.41
C LEU A 107 11.35 -4.42 16.05
N LYS A 108 12.02 -4.76 14.95
CA LYS A 108 11.52 -4.51 13.59
C LYS A 108 10.34 -5.38 13.18
N GLY A 109 10.34 -6.65 13.56
CA GLY A 109 9.21 -7.55 13.32
C GLY A 109 7.93 -7.04 13.99
N MET A 110 8.05 -6.56 15.24
CA MET A 110 6.94 -5.95 15.97
C MET A 110 6.43 -4.66 15.29
N GLU A 111 7.34 -3.77 14.89
CA GLU A 111 7.00 -2.53 14.18
C GLU A 111 6.29 -2.82 12.84
N TYR A 112 6.79 -3.81 12.07
CA TYR A 112 6.16 -4.25 10.83
C TYR A 112 4.75 -4.78 11.07
N ASN A 113 4.58 -5.71 12.01
CA ASN A 113 3.29 -6.32 12.30
C ASN A 113 2.24 -5.26 12.66
N ALA A 114 2.60 -4.30 13.51
CA ALA A 114 1.72 -3.18 13.83
C ALA A 114 1.27 -2.43 12.56
N LYS A 115 2.21 -2.11 11.65
CA LYS A 115 1.92 -1.33 10.44
C LYS A 115 1.05 -2.07 9.42
N PHE A 116 1.16 -3.39 9.27
CA PHE A 116 0.31 -4.14 8.33
C PHE A 116 -1.19 -4.07 8.66
N HIS A 117 -1.55 -3.69 9.89
CA HIS A 117 -2.94 -3.57 10.32
C HIS A 117 -3.49 -2.14 10.27
N HIS A 118 -2.71 -1.14 9.88
CA HIS A 118 -3.15 0.25 9.78
C HIS A 118 -3.68 0.60 8.39
N GLN A 119 -4.64 1.51 8.36
CA GLN A 119 -5.23 2.08 7.16
C GLN A 119 -5.38 3.59 7.32
N ALA A 120 -5.35 4.31 6.20
CA ALA A 120 -5.75 5.69 6.12
C ALA A 120 -6.88 5.86 5.09
N VAL A 121 -7.82 6.73 5.41
CA VAL A 121 -8.91 7.15 4.54
C VAL A 121 -8.79 8.66 4.36
N ARG A 122 -8.75 9.10 3.10
CA ARG A 122 -8.81 10.50 2.73
C ARG A 122 -10.22 10.83 2.29
N LEU A 123 -10.77 11.90 2.85
CA LEU A 123 -12.12 12.37 2.55
C LEU A 123 -12.12 13.35 1.36
N ASN A 124 -13.31 13.68 0.87
CA ASN A 124 -13.53 14.63 -0.23
C ASN A 124 -13.04 16.06 0.08
N ASP A 125 -13.04 16.45 1.35
CA ASP A 125 -12.48 17.71 1.84
C ASP A 125 -10.97 17.63 2.13
N TYR A 126 -10.33 16.55 1.67
CA TYR A 126 -8.91 16.23 1.86
C TYR A 126 -8.49 15.91 3.30
N ALA A 127 -9.40 15.88 4.26
CA ALA A 127 -9.08 15.45 5.62
C ALA A 127 -8.66 13.97 5.61
N VAL A 128 -7.74 13.61 6.49
CA VAL A 128 -7.18 12.25 6.56
C VAL A 128 -7.48 11.66 7.93
N VAL A 129 -8.11 10.49 7.93
CA VAL A 129 -8.32 9.67 9.11
C VAL A 129 -7.43 8.45 9.01
N GLU A 130 -6.54 8.25 9.98
CA GLU A 130 -5.70 7.07 10.13
C GLU A 130 -6.27 6.19 11.24
N GLY A 131 -6.20 4.87 11.09
CA GLY A 131 -6.76 3.97 12.09
C GLY A 131 -6.73 2.49 11.70
N HIS A 132 -7.48 1.71 12.47
CA HIS A 132 -7.68 0.28 12.25
C HIS A 132 -9.10 0.00 11.75
N LEU A 133 -9.21 -0.83 10.71
CA LEU A 133 -10.52 -1.28 10.23
C LEU A 133 -11.23 -2.11 11.29
N HIS A 134 -12.49 -1.76 11.51
CA HIS A 134 -13.41 -2.54 12.31
C HIS A 134 -14.42 -3.25 11.39
N PRO A 135 -14.57 -4.58 11.50
CA PRO A 135 -15.64 -5.28 10.79
C PRO A 135 -16.99 -4.71 11.22
N HIS A 136 -17.80 -4.32 10.25
CA HIS A 136 -19.17 -3.82 10.46
C HIS A 136 -20.12 -4.56 9.52
N GLU A 137 -21.31 -4.90 10.01
CA GLU A 137 -22.41 -5.50 9.23
C GLU A 137 -22.05 -6.72 8.36
N GLY A 138 -21.03 -7.49 8.75
CA GLY A 138 -20.60 -8.69 7.99
C GLY A 138 -19.64 -8.40 6.84
N LEU A 139 -19.29 -7.14 6.58
CA LEU A 139 -18.28 -6.74 5.59
C LEU A 139 -16.87 -7.11 6.06
N LYS A 140 -16.04 -7.62 5.15
CA LYS A 140 -14.61 -7.85 5.38
C LYS A 140 -13.80 -6.57 5.16
N GLY A 141 -14.17 -5.51 5.87
CA GLY A 141 -13.44 -4.24 5.88
C GLY A 141 -14.01 -3.20 4.91
N THR A 142 -13.51 -3.17 3.68
CA THR A 142 -13.75 -2.06 2.71
C THR A 142 -14.61 -2.49 1.52
N GLU A 143 -15.39 -3.55 1.67
CA GLU A 143 -16.25 -4.07 0.60
C GLU A 143 -17.40 -3.10 0.32
N ILE A 144 -17.80 -3.00 -0.94
CA ILE A 144 -18.97 -2.23 -1.38
C ILE A 144 -20.13 -3.20 -1.53
N THR A 145 -21.26 -2.84 -0.92
CA THR A 145 -22.51 -3.60 -0.98
C THR A 145 -23.40 -3.05 -2.09
N ILE A 146 -23.93 -3.94 -2.92
CA ILE A 146 -25.04 -3.63 -3.82
C ILE A 146 -26.14 -4.65 -3.64
N GLU A 147 -27.36 -4.19 -3.42
CA GLU A 147 -28.57 -4.99 -3.47
C GLU A 147 -28.93 -5.21 -4.94
N ALA A 148 -28.30 -6.22 -5.55
CA ALA A 148 -28.40 -6.48 -6.97
C ALA A 148 -29.75 -7.11 -7.32
N GLU A 149 -30.48 -6.46 -8.23
CA GLU A 149 -31.71 -7.00 -8.83
C GLU A 149 -31.39 -7.77 -10.12
N THR A 150 -30.37 -7.32 -10.85
CA THR A 150 -29.91 -7.94 -12.09
C THR A 150 -28.40 -8.06 -12.13
N VAL A 151 -27.92 -9.14 -12.74
CA VAL A 151 -26.51 -9.45 -12.96
C VAL A 151 -26.33 -9.80 -14.43
N SER A 152 -25.61 -8.97 -15.18
CA SER A 152 -25.31 -9.19 -16.59
C SER A 152 -23.86 -9.63 -16.75
N ILE A 153 -23.63 -10.84 -17.23
CA ILE A 153 -22.30 -11.44 -17.39
C ILE A 153 -21.82 -11.26 -18.82
N ASP A 154 -20.62 -10.69 -18.99
CA ASP A 154 -19.93 -10.60 -20.29
C ASP A 154 -19.32 -11.98 -20.64
N LEU A 155 -19.85 -12.63 -21.67
CA LEU A 155 -19.42 -13.97 -22.07
C LEU A 155 -18.03 -13.98 -22.71
N PHE A 156 -17.59 -12.87 -23.30
CA PHE A 156 -16.25 -12.78 -23.90
C PHE A 156 -15.17 -12.81 -22.82
N LYS A 157 -15.38 -12.03 -21.75
CA LYS A 157 -14.44 -11.89 -20.63
C LYS A 157 -14.63 -12.88 -19.50
N PHE A 158 -15.78 -13.56 -19.44
CA PHE A 158 -16.09 -14.56 -18.42
C PHE A 158 -14.94 -15.55 -18.18
N SER A 159 -14.66 -15.83 -16.90
CA SER A 159 -13.71 -16.87 -16.48
C SER A 159 -14.24 -17.67 -15.30
N LYS A 160 -13.91 -18.97 -15.27
CA LYS A 160 -14.34 -19.88 -14.19
C LYS A 160 -13.82 -19.46 -12.81
N SER A 161 -12.57 -18.97 -12.75
CA SER A 161 -11.96 -18.47 -11.51
C SER A 161 -12.72 -17.28 -10.95
N TYR A 162 -13.17 -16.37 -11.82
CA TYR A 162 -13.92 -15.21 -11.38
C TYR A 162 -15.30 -15.58 -10.85
N TYR A 163 -16.00 -16.51 -11.51
CA TYR A 163 -17.26 -17.04 -11.00
C TYR A 163 -17.11 -17.67 -9.61
N ALA A 164 -16.03 -18.44 -9.40
CA ALA A 164 -15.79 -19.10 -8.12
C ALA A 164 -15.76 -18.11 -6.93
N ASP A 165 -15.23 -16.91 -7.16
CA ASP A 165 -15.17 -15.86 -6.13
C ASP A 165 -16.55 -15.38 -5.67
N PHE A 166 -17.57 -15.43 -6.52
CA PHE A 166 -18.91 -14.91 -6.23
C PHE A 166 -19.99 -15.99 -6.17
N SER A 167 -19.66 -17.21 -6.58
CA SER A 167 -20.57 -18.37 -6.62
C SER A 167 -21.32 -18.58 -5.30
N ALA A 168 -20.64 -18.37 -4.17
CA ALA A 168 -21.24 -18.47 -2.84
C ALA A 168 -22.40 -17.48 -2.61
N GLU A 169 -22.34 -16.30 -3.22
CA GLU A 169 -23.37 -15.28 -3.11
C GLU A 169 -24.47 -15.46 -4.17
N TRP A 170 -24.11 -15.98 -5.35
CA TRP A 170 -24.94 -16.03 -6.57
C TRP A 170 -25.76 -17.32 -6.72
N ASP A 171 -25.18 -18.47 -6.34
CA ASP A 171 -25.71 -19.80 -6.68
C ASP A 171 -27.12 -20.01 -6.11
N GLY A 172 -28.06 -20.38 -7.00
CA GLY A 172 -29.45 -20.64 -6.65
C GLY A 172 -30.34 -19.40 -6.46
N LYS A 173 -29.78 -18.18 -6.54
CA LYS A 173 -30.55 -16.94 -6.34
C LYS A 173 -30.81 -16.14 -7.62
N LEU A 174 -30.04 -16.43 -8.68
CA LEU A 174 -30.11 -15.74 -9.98
C LEU A 174 -30.70 -16.65 -11.05
N GLN A 175 -31.66 -16.12 -11.82
CA GLN A 175 -32.34 -16.83 -12.90
C GLN A 175 -32.19 -16.07 -14.22
N LEU A 176 -31.98 -16.79 -15.32
CA LEU A 176 -31.82 -16.19 -16.65
C LEU A 176 -33.07 -15.38 -17.03
N GLU A 177 -32.90 -14.10 -17.37
CA GLU A 177 -34.03 -13.20 -17.65
C GLU A 177 -34.73 -13.55 -18.97
N LYS A 178 -33.94 -13.84 -20.00
CA LYS A 178 -34.43 -14.14 -21.36
C LYS A 178 -33.77 -15.41 -21.87
N ALA A 179 -34.55 -16.25 -22.53
CA ALA A 179 -34.05 -17.47 -23.14
C ALA A 179 -32.93 -17.15 -24.14
N LEU A 180 -31.87 -17.95 -24.14
CA LEU A 180 -30.85 -17.89 -25.17
C LEU A 180 -31.30 -18.72 -26.36
N VAL A 181 -31.72 -18.03 -27.43
CA VAL A 181 -32.13 -18.66 -28.68
C VAL A 181 -31.05 -18.46 -29.74
N VAL A 182 -30.54 -19.55 -30.31
CA VAL A 182 -29.58 -19.54 -31.40
C VAL A 182 -30.20 -20.30 -32.56
N ASP A 183 -30.28 -19.66 -33.72
CA ASP A 183 -30.85 -20.23 -34.96
C ASP A 183 -32.29 -20.80 -34.82
N GLY A 184 -33.07 -20.25 -33.89
CA GLY A 184 -34.44 -20.70 -33.63
C GLY A 184 -34.55 -21.86 -32.65
N GLU A 185 -33.42 -22.42 -32.18
CA GLU A 185 -33.38 -23.38 -31.09
C GLU A 185 -33.13 -22.68 -29.75
N GLU A 186 -33.93 -23.04 -28.75
CA GLU A 186 -33.75 -22.58 -27.38
C GLU A 186 -32.66 -23.40 -26.70
N ILE A 187 -31.48 -22.81 -26.54
CA ILE A 187 -30.32 -23.46 -25.92
C ILE A 187 -30.45 -23.43 -24.39
N PHE A 188 -30.86 -22.29 -23.85
CA PHE A 188 -31.12 -22.11 -22.42
C PHE A 188 -32.49 -21.45 -22.21
N PRO A 189 -33.42 -22.08 -21.49
CA PRO A 189 -34.72 -21.49 -21.18
C PRO A 189 -34.62 -20.29 -20.25
N ALA A 190 -35.57 -19.35 -20.39
CA ALA A 190 -35.77 -18.31 -19.41
C ALA A 190 -36.11 -18.93 -18.04
N GLY A 191 -35.60 -18.36 -16.96
CA GLY A 191 -35.77 -18.87 -15.60
C GLY A 191 -34.74 -19.93 -15.18
N GLN A 192 -33.88 -20.42 -16.08
CA GLN A 192 -32.80 -21.34 -15.71
C GLN A 192 -31.85 -20.70 -14.70
N ALA A 193 -31.52 -21.42 -13.63
CA ALA A 193 -30.58 -20.95 -12.62
C ALA A 193 -29.16 -20.79 -13.19
N ILE A 194 -28.46 -19.77 -12.73
CA ILE A 194 -27.06 -19.54 -13.09
C ILE A 194 -26.18 -20.74 -12.68
N SER A 195 -25.23 -21.12 -13.55
CA SER A 195 -24.20 -22.12 -13.22
C SER A 195 -22.94 -21.91 -14.06
N VAL A 196 -21.80 -22.37 -13.54
CA VAL A 196 -20.50 -22.32 -14.26
C VAL A 196 -20.58 -23.06 -15.60
N ASP A 197 -21.24 -24.20 -15.63
CA ASP A 197 -21.34 -25.04 -16.82
C ASP A 197 -22.16 -24.35 -17.92
N MET A 198 -23.30 -23.75 -17.54
CA MET A 198 -24.12 -22.94 -18.44
C MET A 198 -23.31 -21.78 -19.03
N LEU A 199 -22.62 -21.00 -18.20
CA LEU A 199 -21.82 -19.86 -18.67
C LEU A 199 -20.64 -20.28 -19.55
N SER A 200 -20.02 -21.42 -19.24
CA SER A 200 -18.94 -21.98 -20.05
C SER A 200 -19.43 -22.41 -21.43
N GLN A 201 -20.57 -23.09 -21.50
CA GLN A 201 -21.20 -23.49 -22.76
C GLN A 201 -21.66 -22.26 -23.56
N ALA A 202 -22.29 -21.27 -22.90
CA ALA A 202 -22.70 -20.03 -23.54
C ALA A 202 -21.52 -19.25 -24.12
N LYS A 203 -20.39 -19.19 -23.39
CA LYS A 203 -19.15 -18.58 -23.88
C LYS A 203 -18.60 -19.29 -25.11
N GLU A 204 -18.54 -20.62 -25.08
CA GLU A 204 -18.05 -21.41 -26.22
C GLU A 204 -18.94 -21.20 -27.45
N LEU A 205 -20.27 -21.23 -27.27
CA LEU A 205 -21.23 -20.94 -28.33
C LEU A 205 -21.06 -19.54 -28.91
N PHE A 206 -20.90 -18.52 -28.05
CA PHE A 206 -20.64 -17.14 -28.48
C PHE A 206 -19.35 -17.03 -29.31
N ILE A 207 -18.26 -17.65 -28.86
CA ILE A 207 -16.96 -17.62 -29.56
C ILE A 207 -17.08 -18.32 -30.92
N ASN A 208 -17.71 -19.49 -30.97
CA ASN A 208 -17.88 -20.26 -32.20
C ASN A 208 -18.77 -19.52 -33.21
N ASN A 209 -19.89 -18.95 -32.77
CA ASN A 209 -20.79 -18.17 -33.64
C ASN A 209 -20.10 -16.90 -34.16
N ARG A 210 -19.31 -16.22 -33.31
CA ARG A 210 -18.53 -15.06 -33.73
C ARG A 210 -17.44 -15.45 -34.72
N ALA A 211 -16.77 -16.59 -34.54
CA ALA A 211 -15.75 -17.09 -35.46
C ALA A 211 -16.34 -17.44 -36.82
N ASN A 212 -17.46 -18.16 -36.86
CA ASN A 212 -18.21 -18.47 -38.09
C ASN A 212 -18.59 -17.19 -38.85
N ASN A 213 -19.18 -16.22 -38.14
CA ASN A 213 -19.58 -14.96 -38.78
C ASN A 213 -18.37 -14.17 -39.29
N ALA A 214 -17.27 -14.16 -38.54
CA ALA A 214 -16.05 -13.49 -38.96
C ALA A 214 -15.47 -14.12 -40.24
N GLU A 215 -15.44 -15.46 -40.33
CA GLU A 215 -14.95 -16.17 -41.52
C GLU A 215 -15.78 -15.84 -42.77
N ILE A 216 -17.11 -15.88 -42.67
CA ILE A 216 -18.01 -15.54 -43.78
C ILE A 216 -17.85 -14.09 -44.21
N LEU A 217 -17.85 -13.16 -43.25
CA LEU A 217 -17.71 -11.73 -43.54
C LEU A 217 -16.32 -11.40 -44.10
N GLU A 218 -15.28 -12.08 -43.65
CA GLU A 218 -13.92 -11.92 -44.18
C GLU A 218 -13.82 -12.40 -45.63
N ASP A 219 -14.45 -13.53 -45.97
CA ASP A 219 -14.57 -13.99 -47.37
C ASP A 219 -15.27 -12.94 -48.25
N LYS A 220 -16.43 -12.40 -47.82
CA LYS A 220 -17.13 -11.34 -48.57
C LYS A 220 -16.30 -10.07 -48.69
N LEU A 221 -15.57 -9.71 -47.64
CA LEU A 221 -14.66 -8.58 -47.66
C LEU A 221 -13.54 -8.80 -48.69
N ARG A 222 -12.90 -9.97 -48.71
CA ARG A 222 -11.86 -10.33 -49.69
C ARG A 222 -12.39 -10.28 -51.12
N GLN A 223 -13.60 -10.78 -51.37
CA GLN A 223 -14.25 -10.72 -52.68
C GLN A 223 -14.54 -9.28 -53.11
N SER A 224 -15.04 -8.44 -52.20
CA SER A 224 -15.31 -7.02 -52.50
C SER A 224 -14.04 -6.25 -52.87
N TRP A 225 -12.91 -6.53 -52.19
CA TRP A 225 -11.61 -5.94 -52.52
C TRP A 225 -11.06 -6.43 -53.85
N LYS A 226 -11.27 -7.71 -54.17
CA LYS A 226 -10.88 -8.27 -55.47
C LYS A 226 -11.63 -7.58 -56.62
N PHE A 227 -12.96 -7.45 -56.49
CA PHE A 227 -13.79 -6.73 -57.45
C PHE A 227 -13.35 -5.27 -57.62
N ALA A 228 -13.17 -4.53 -56.53
CA ALA A 228 -12.77 -3.13 -56.61
C ALA A 228 -11.38 -2.93 -57.25
N LYS A 229 -10.47 -3.90 -57.09
CA LYS A 229 -9.14 -3.89 -57.74
C LYS A 229 -9.21 -4.17 -59.23
N GLU A 230 -10.16 -5.00 -59.67
CA GLU A 230 -10.41 -5.31 -61.08
C GLU A 230 -11.05 -4.11 -61.81
N GLU A 231 -11.99 -3.41 -61.17
CA GLU A 231 -12.67 -2.23 -61.73
C GLU A 231 -11.80 -0.96 -61.77
N THR A 232 -10.78 -0.86 -60.91
CA THR A 232 -9.87 0.30 -60.86
C THR A 232 -8.39 -0.11 -60.94
N PRO A 233 -7.90 -0.70 -62.04
CA PRO A 233 -6.52 -1.17 -62.12
C PRO A 233 -5.51 -0.05 -61.86
N GLY A 234 -4.48 -0.32 -61.04
CA GLY A 234 -3.39 0.64 -60.77
C GLY A 234 -3.66 1.68 -59.68
N GLU A 235 -4.91 1.88 -59.27
CA GLU A 235 -5.24 2.74 -58.13
C GLU A 235 -4.77 2.15 -56.79
N ASN A 236 -4.72 2.95 -55.73
CA ASN A 236 -4.39 2.48 -54.37
C ASN A 236 -5.67 2.31 -53.50
N ASN A 237 -5.57 1.58 -52.39
CA ASN A 237 -6.72 1.29 -51.51
C ASN A 237 -7.23 2.50 -50.70
N ARG A 238 -6.54 3.65 -50.79
CA ARG A 238 -6.97 4.92 -50.18
C ARG A 238 -7.74 5.80 -51.16
N ASN A 239 -7.80 5.43 -52.45
CA ASN A 239 -8.59 6.14 -53.45
C ASN A 239 -10.08 6.08 -53.07
N ALA A 240 -10.74 7.25 -53.07
CA ALA A 240 -12.12 7.40 -52.62
C ALA A 240 -13.12 6.63 -53.50
N GLU A 241 -12.88 6.58 -54.81
CA GLU A 241 -13.73 5.89 -55.77
C GLU A 241 -13.62 4.38 -55.63
N ARG A 242 -12.39 3.84 -55.50
CA ARG A 242 -12.16 2.42 -55.21
C ARG A 242 -12.82 1.99 -53.90
N LYS A 243 -12.68 2.79 -52.84
CA LYS A 243 -13.28 2.48 -51.53
C LYS A 243 -14.81 2.49 -51.60
N LYS A 244 -15.39 3.38 -52.40
CA LYS A 244 -16.84 3.40 -52.66
C LYS A 244 -17.29 2.13 -53.39
N LEU A 245 -16.63 1.76 -54.49
CA LEU A 245 -16.89 0.51 -55.23
C LEU A 245 -16.78 -0.73 -54.33
N GLN A 246 -15.75 -0.79 -53.48
CA GLN A 246 -15.58 -1.88 -52.53
C GLN A 246 -16.70 -1.93 -51.49
N ASN A 247 -17.07 -0.80 -50.89
CA ASN A 247 -18.16 -0.73 -49.92
C ASN A 247 -19.51 -1.11 -50.52
N ASP A 248 -19.82 -0.60 -51.70
CA ASP A 248 -21.06 -0.90 -52.42
C ASP A 248 -21.12 -2.40 -52.74
N LYS A 249 -20.02 -2.98 -53.23
CA LYS A 249 -19.95 -4.43 -53.51
C LYS A 249 -19.99 -5.27 -52.24
N TYR A 250 -19.33 -4.84 -51.18
CA TYR A 250 -19.36 -5.54 -49.89
C TYR A 250 -20.79 -5.60 -49.34
N LYS A 251 -21.52 -4.48 -49.42
CA LYS A 251 -22.93 -4.44 -49.00
C LYS A 251 -23.79 -5.40 -49.82
N GLU A 252 -23.66 -5.40 -51.15
CA GLU A 252 -24.35 -6.36 -52.03
C GLU A 252 -24.04 -7.81 -51.64
N LEU A 253 -22.77 -8.14 -51.40
CA LEU A 253 -22.33 -9.49 -51.02
C LEU A 253 -22.81 -9.91 -49.63
N VAL A 254 -22.91 -8.98 -48.69
CA VAL A 254 -23.44 -9.22 -47.34
C VAL A 254 -24.95 -9.41 -47.37
N ASP A 255 -25.67 -8.59 -48.14
CA ASP A 255 -27.12 -8.69 -48.31
C ASP A 255 -27.52 -9.99 -49.03
N ALA A 256 -26.62 -10.58 -49.82
CA ALA A 256 -26.79 -11.87 -50.49
C ALA A 256 -26.48 -13.10 -49.62
N ILE A 257 -26.04 -12.92 -48.36
CA ILE A 257 -25.76 -14.05 -47.46
C ILE A 257 -27.08 -14.76 -47.12
N PRO A 258 -27.17 -16.10 -47.31
CA PRO A 258 -28.36 -16.86 -46.93
C PRO A 258 -28.75 -16.65 -45.46
N ALA A 259 -30.06 -16.56 -45.20
CA ALA A 259 -30.58 -16.50 -43.84
C ALA A 259 -30.21 -17.78 -43.08
N GLY A 260 -29.51 -17.64 -41.95
CA GLY A 260 -29.05 -18.75 -41.10
C GLY A 260 -27.55 -19.07 -41.18
N ASP A 261 -26.83 -18.53 -42.18
CA ASP A 261 -25.37 -18.63 -42.28
C ASP A 261 -24.67 -17.74 -41.26
N LEU A 262 -25.21 -16.54 -41.02
CA LEU A 262 -24.82 -15.68 -39.91
C LEU A 262 -25.54 -16.12 -38.63
N LYS A 263 -24.76 -16.60 -37.67
CA LYS A 263 -25.22 -17.13 -36.39
C LYS A 263 -25.47 -16.02 -35.38
N THR A 264 -26.49 -16.15 -34.55
CA THR A 264 -26.73 -15.22 -33.44
C THR A 264 -25.60 -15.33 -32.40
N ALA A 265 -24.84 -14.27 -32.20
CA ALA A 265 -23.75 -14.21 -31.22
C ALA A 265 -24.11 -13.27 -30.06
N VAL A 266 -24.73 -13.83 -29.02
CA VAL A 266 -25.08 -13.08 -27.79
C VAL A 266 -23.83 -12.90 -26.95
N GLY A 267 -23.40 -11.65 -26.73
CA GLY A 267 -22.17 -11.32 -26.00
C GLY A 267 -22.32 -11.25 -24.49
N SER A 268 -23.54 -11.22 -23.96
CA SER A 268 -23.80 -11.16 -22.52
C SER A 268 -25.10 -11.86 -22.14
N LEU A 269 -25.15 -12.42 -20.94
CA LEU A 269 -26.37 -13.00 -20.37
C LEU A 269 -26.79 -12.23 -19.12
N THR A 270 -28.06 -11.79 -19.10
CA THR A 270 -28.64 -11.10 -17.95
C THR A 270 -29.44 -12.07 -17.11
N PHE A 271 -29.15 -12.08 -15.81
CA PHE A 271 -29.85 -12.84 -14.80
C PHE A 271 -30.59 -11.88 -13.88
N LYS A 272 -31.81 -12.24 -13.51
CA LYS A 272 -32.66 -11.53 -12.56
C LYS A 272 -32.69 -12.28 -11.24
N ALA A 273 -32.54 -11.56 -10.15
CA ALA A 273 -32.69 -12.11 -8.82
C ALA A 273 -34.18 -12.27 -8.46
N THR A 274 -34.55 -13.36 -7.77
CA THR A 274 -35.94 -13.56 -7.30
C THR A 274 -36.33 -12.53 -6.23
N SER A 275 -35.36 -12.12 -5.43
CA SER A 275 -35.38 -10.97 -4.51
C SER A 275 -34.02 -10.28 -4.60
N PRO A 276 -33.90 -8.97 -4.31
CA PRO A 276 -32.60 -8.31 -4.26
C PRO A 276 -31.60 -9.12 -3.42
N ILE A 277 -30.38 -9.26 -3.95
CA ILE A 277 -29.31 -10.01 -3.29
C ILE A 277 -28.24 -9.00 -2.88
N ALA A 278 -27.96 -8.92 -1.59
CA ALA A 278 -26.79 -8.22 -1.09
C ALA A 278 -25.53 -8.91 -1.62
N LEU A 279 -24.80 -8.22 -2.49
CA LEU A 279 -23.51 -8.65 -3.02
C LEU A 279 -22.41 -7.77 -2.42
N HIS A 280 -21.37 -8.40 -1.88
CA HIS A 280 -20.25 -7.69 -1.27
C HIS A 280 -19.02 -7.78 -2.17
N ILE A 281 -18.54 -6.64 -2.62
CA ILE A 281 -17.56 -6.57 -3.70
C ILE A 281 -16.30 -5.87 -3.20
N ASP A 282 -15.14 -6.52 -3.35
CA ASP A 282 -13.85 -5.87 -3.15
C ASP A 282 -13.68 -4.74 -4.18
N PRO A 283 -13.41 -3.48 -3.75
CA PRO A 283 -13.19 -2.35 -4.65
C PRO A 283 -12.18 -2.61 -5.76
N LYS A 284 -11.17 -3.47 -5.56
CA LYS A 284 -10.20 -3.83 -6.62
C LYS A 284 -10.82 -4.49 -7.84
N LYS A 285 -11.95 -5.17 -7.64
CA LYS A 285 -12.66 -5.90 -8.70
C LYS A 285 -13.59 -4.98 -9.50
N ILE A 286 -13.83 -3.76 -9.01
CA ILE A 286 -14.68 -2.77 -9.65
C ILE A 286 -13.88 -2.04 -10.72
N TYR A 287 -14.38 -2.09 -11.95
CA TYR A 287 -13.90 -1.28 -13.05
C TYR A 287 -14.53 0.11 -13.04
N LYS A 288 -15.84 0.16 -12.78
CA LYS A 288 -16.61 1.40 -12.74
C LYS A 288 -17.83 1.24 -11.85
N SER A 289 -18.12 2.25 -11.04
CA SER A 289 -19.38 2.38 -10.29
C SER A 289 -20.18 3.58 -10.81
N ALA A 290 -21.51 3.48 -10.82
CA ALA A 290 -22.40 4.58 -11.21
C ALA A 290 -22.67 5.56 -10.05
N SER A 291 -22.71 5.05 -8.83
CA SER A 291 -22.81 5.82 -7.58
C SER A 291 -22.22 4.96 -6.46
N ASP A 292 -21.59 5.59 -5.48
CA ASP A 292 -21.08 4.92 -4.28
C ASP A 292 -21.89 5.34 -3.03
N LYS A 293 -23.00 6.05 -3.23
CA LYS A 293 -23.89 6.54 -2.18
C LYS A 293 -24.96 5.50 -1.86
N GLU A 294 -25.13 5.22 -0.57
CA GLU A 294 -26.16 4.32 -0.09
C GLU A 294 -27.57 4.78 -0.52
N GLY A 295 -28.39 3.83 -0.95
CA GLY A 295 -29.76 4.05 -1.38
C GLY A 295 -29.92 4.55 -2.81
N ASP A 296 -28.84 4.94 -3.49
CA ASP A 296 -28.90 5.30 -4.91
C ASP A 296 -29.12 4.05 -5.78
N SER A 297 -30.03 4.15 -6.75
CA SER A 297 -30.15 3.15 -7.81
C SER A 297 -29.02 3.32 -8.82
N GLY A 298 -28.29 2.25 -9.11
CA GLY A 298 -27.10 2.32 -9.95
C GLY A 298 -26.66 0.98 -10.51
N SER A 299 -25.44 0.96 -11.02
CA SER A 299 -24.79 -0.26 -11.45
C SER A 299 -23.29 -0.24 -11.15
N ILE A 300 -22.75 -1.41 -10.81
CA ILE A 300 -21.33 -1.66 -10.64
C ILE A 300 -20.87 -2.55 -11.78
N VAL A 301 -19.91 -2.08 -12.56
CA VAL A 301 -19.23 -2.86 -13.60
C VAL A 301 -17.91 -3.36 -13.03
N LEU A 302 -17.72 -4.66 -13.11
CA LEU A 302 -16.54 -5.36 -12.64
C LEU A 302 -15.46 -5.44 -13.74
N ASN A 303 -14.23 -5.80 -13.37
CA ASN A 303 -13.09 -5.90 -14.29
C ASN A 303 -13.28 -6.93 -15.40
N ASP A 304 -14.06 -7.97 -15.14
CA ASP A 304 -14.45 -8.98 -16.13
C ASP A 304 -15.62 -8.52 -17.02
N GLY A 305 -16.11 -7.28 -16.89
CA GLY A 305 -17.25 -6.75 -17.63
C GLY A 305 -18.61 -7.15 -17.09
N THR A 306 -18.67 -7.98 -16.03
CA THR A 306 -19.92 -8.30 -15.35
C THR A 306 -20.51 -7.01 -14.76
N THR A 307 -21.80 -6.78 -15.01
CA THR A 307 -22.54 -5.60 -14.55
C THR A 307 -23.59 -6.01 -13.53
N LEU A 308 -23.51 -5.44 -12.34
CA LEU A 308 -24.46 -5.65 -11.25
C LEU A 308 -25.34 -4.41 -11.18
N ALA A 309 -26.65 -4.54 -11.36
CA ALA A 309 -27.57 -3.40 -11.32
C ALA A 309 -28.58 -3.58 -10.19
N GLY A 310 -28.81 -2.51 -9.43
CA GLY A 310 -29.64 -2.53 -8.24
C GLY A 310 -29.49 -1.26 -7.41
N THR A 311 -29.69 -1.37 -6.10
CA THR A 311 -29.56 -0.25 -5.16
C THR A 311 -28.29 -0.41 -4.35
N MET A 312 -27.52 0.66 -4.19
CA MET A 312 -26.31 0.62 -3.36
C MET A 312 -26.71 0.40 -1.89
N GLY A 313 -26.10 -0.60 -1.26
CA GLY A 313 -26.31 -0.91 0.16
C GLY A 313 -25.33 -0.15 1.05
N ASN A 314 -25.52 -0.28 2.37
CA ASN A 314 -24.58 0.26 3.34
C ASN A 314 -23.16 -0.30 3.07
N SER A 315 -22.23 0.61 2.83
CA SER A 315 -20.83 0.33 2.50
C SER A 315 -19.90 1.21 3.34
N ASP A 316 -20.36 1.60 4.52
CA ASP A 316 -19.66 2.50 5.41
C ASP A 316 -18.33 1.91 5.88
N ILE A 317 -17.32 2.76 5.97
CA ILE A 317 -16.01 2.38 6.52
C ILE A 317 -16.03 2.69 8.01
N VAL A 318 -15.93 1.66 8.84
CA VAL A 318 -15.79 1.82 10.29
C VAL A 318 -14.32 1.73 10.68
N LEU A 319 -13.81 2.80 11.28
CA LEU A 319 -12.43 2.90 11.76
C LEU A 319 -12.41 3.12 13.28
N ASP A 320 -11.51 2.40 13.95
CA ASP A 320 -10.94 2.89 15.20
C ASP A 320 -9.92 3.96 14.86
N VAL A 321 -10.16 5.20 15.29
CA VAL A 321 -9.36 6.35 14.90
C VAL A 321 -8.07 6.45 15.72
N ASP A 322 -6.93 6.40 15.02
CA ASP A 322 -5.59 6.63 15.57
C ASP A 322 -5.09 8.05 15.31
N ALA A 323 -5.52 8.67 14.21
CA ALA A 323 -5.18 10.06 13.96
C ALA A 323 -6.19 10.73 13.04
N ILE A 324 -6.36 12.02 13.25
CA ILE A 324 -7.11 12.91 12.35
C ILE A 324 -6.15 14.01 11.93
N SER A 325 -6.03 14.24 10.63
CA SER A 325 -5.17 15.30 10.09
C SER A 325 -5.88 16.13 9.04
N PHE A 326 -5.82 17.45 9.22
CA PHE A 326 -6.30 18.45 8.28
C PHE A 326 -5.18 19.11 7.46
N ARG A 327 -3.91 18.68 7.63
CA ARG A 327 -2.77 19.25 6.90
C ARG A 327 -3.00 19.30 5.39
N HIS A 328 -3.55 18.22 4.82
CA HIS A 328 -3.80 18.19 3.40
C HIS A 328 -4.95 19.13 2.98
N THR A 329 -5.99 19.25 3.82
CA THR A 329 -7.06 20.25 3.66
C THR A 329 -6.49 21.65 3.63
N VAL A 330 -5.61 21.99 4.58
CA VAL A 330 -4.91 23.29 4.65
C VAL A 330 -4.11 23.53 3.37
N MET A 331 -3.25 22.58 2.98
CA MET A 331 -2.44 22.72 1.77
C MET A 331 -3.27 22.92 0.49
N GLN A 332 -4.39 22.20 0.34
CA GLN A 332 -5.28 22.38 -0.81
C GLN A 332 -6.04 23.71 -0.72
N ALA A 333 -6.46 24.13 0.47
CA ALA A 333 -7.11 25.42 0.68
C ALA A 333 -6.16 26.58 0.29
N GLU A 334 -4.91 26.56 0.77
CA GLU A 334 -3.89 27.55 0.41
C GLU A 334 -3.63 27.57 -1.10
N LYS A 335 -3.50 26.41 -1.74
CA LYS A 335 -3.33 26.28 -3.20
C LYS A 335 -4.52 26.87 -3.97
N MET A 336 -5.72 26.79 -3.41
CA MET A 336 -6.95 27.36 -3.97
C MET A 336 -7.19 28.82 -3.56
N GLY A 337 -6.35 29.40 -2.69
CA GLY A 337 -6.55 30.75 -2.14
C GLY A 337 -7.73 30.86 -1.17
N ILE A 338 -8.12 29.75 -0.54
CA ILE A 338 -9.16 29.65 0.48
C ILE A 338 -8.51 29.74 1.86
N ASP A 339 -9.18 30.39 2.81
CA ASP A 339 -8.73 30.45 4.20
C ASP A 339 -8.67 29.03 4.82
N PRO A 340 -7.50 28.58 5.34
CA PRO A 340 -7.35 27.25 5.90
C PRO A 340 -8.29 26.94 7.07
N GLU A 341 -8.51 27.90 7.97
CA GLU A 341 -9.39 27.71 9.13
C GLU A 341 -10.84 27.51 8.71
N ALA A 342 -11.32 28.33 7.76
CA ALA A 342 -12.63 28.14 7.14
C ALA A 342 -12.75 26.79 6.41
N ALA A 343 -11.68 26.32 5.74
CA ALA A 343 -11.70 25.02 5.08
C ALA A 343 -11.84 23.86 6.08
N ILE A 344 -11.12 23.92 7.20
CA ILE A 344 -11.23 22.94 8.30
C ILE A 344 -12.62 22.99 8.93
N ALA A 345 -13.12 24.18 9.27
CA ALA A 345 -14.42 24.35 9.90
C ALA A 345 -15.59 23.79 9.06
N ASN A 346 -15.43 23.78 7.73
CA ASN A 346 -16.40 23.20 6.80
C ASN A 346 -16.21 21.69 6.55
N SER A 347 -15.22 21.06 7.19
CA SER A 347 -14.96 19.62 7.03
C SER A 347 -16.16 18.78 7.44
N TRP A 348 -16.38 17.68 6.72
CA TRP A 348 -17.40 16.71 7.08
C TRP A 348 -17.15 16.10 8.47
N LEU A 349 -15.90 15.90 8.87
CA LEU A 349 -15.53 15.33 10.17
C LEU A 349 -16.02 16.15 11.35
N LEU A 350 -16.00 17.49 11.23
CA LEU A 350 -16.39 18.39 12.31
C LEU A 350 -17.92 18.54 12.46
N LYS A 351 -18.71 17.84 11.63
CA LYS A 351 -20.16 17.72 11.82
C LYS A 351 -20.51 16.77 12.97
N ASP A 352 -19.61 15.83 13.29
CA ASP A 352 -19.74 14.99 14.47
C ASP A 352 -19.34 15.80 15.72
N GLU A 353 -20.24 15.89 16.71
CA GLU A 353 -20.01 16.70 17.92
C GLU A 353 -18.82 16.20 18.75
N GLY A 354 -18.58 14.89 18.75
CA GLY A 354 -17.46 14.27 19.45
C GLY A 354 -16.12 14.64 18.82
N ILE A 355 -16.00 14.50 17.49
CA ILE A 355 -14.80 14.91 16.74
C ILE A 355 -14.60 16.42 16.80
N LYS A 356 -15.68 17.20 16.75
CA LYS A 356 -15.60 18.66 16.89
C LYS A 356 -15.06 19.06 18.27
N THR A 357 -15.56 18.46 19.35
CA THR A 357 -15.08 18.73 20.71
C THR A 357 -13.61 18.35 20.86
N LEU A 358 -13.20 17.22 20.27
CA LEU A 358 -11.81 16.78 20.25
C LEU A 358 -10.91 17.78 19.50
N TRP A 359 -11.38 18.30 18.36
CA TRP A 359 -10.66 19.31 17.58
C TRP A 359 -10.57 20.65 18.32
N ASP A 360 -11.66 21.11 18.92
CA ASP A 360 -11.68 22.35 19.72
C ASP A 360 -10.69 22.23 20.89
N ASN A 361 -10.63 21.08 21.56
CA ASN A 361 -9.64 20.79 22.59
C ASN A 361 -8.20 20.78 22.07
N HIS A 362 -7.97 20.24 20.87
CA HIS A 362 -6.66 20.26 20.22
C HIS A 362 -6.18 21.69 19.96
N LEU A 363 -7.07 22.60 19.52
CA LEU A 363 -6.70 24.01 19.34
C LEU A 363 -6.19 24.64 20.65
N ILE A 364 -6.77 24.27 21.80
CA ILE A 364 -6.27 24.70 23.12
C ILE A 364 -4.88 24.12 23.38
N VAL A 365 -4.64 22.85 23.07
CA VAL A 365 -3.31 22.22 23.21
C VAL A 365 -2.26 22.97 22.37
N VAL A 366 -2.61 23.35 21.14
CA VAL A 366 -1.75 24.13 20.24
C VAL A 366 -1.47 25.51 20.81
N GLU A 367 -2.47 26.21 21.33
CA GLU A 367 -2.30 27.51 21.98
C GLU A 367 -1.33 27.41 23.18
N LYS A 368 -1.51 26.40 24.03
CA LYS A 368 -0.63 26.12 25.17
C LYS A 368 0.80 25.79 24.72
N LEU A 369 0.95 25.06 23.61
CA LEU A 369 2.26 24.79 23.00
C LEU A 369 2.91 26.08 22.50
N GLU A 370 2.17 26.98 21.85
CA GLU A 370 2.69 28.28 21.41
C GLU A 370 3.21 29.12 22.57
N GLN A 371 2.43 29.21 23.64
CA GLN A 371 2.81 29.92 24.87
C GLN A 371 4.09 29.32 25.45
N HIS A 372 4.14 27.99 25.62
CA HIS A 372 5.31 27.28 26.14
C HIS A 372 6.57 27.50 25.28
N LEU A 373 6.45 27.42 23.96
CA LEU A 373 7.57 27.64 23.04
C LEU A 373 8.08 29.08 23.08
N LEU A 374 7.18 30.05 23.22
CA LEU A 374 7.54 31.46 23.36
C LEU A 374 8.28 31.72 24.68
N GLU A 375 7.81 31.14 25.78
CA GLU A 375 8.46 31.25 27.09
C GLU A 375 9.84 30.61 27.11
N GLU A 376 9.98 29.41 26.56
CA GLU A 376 11.23 28.64 26.58
C GLU A 376 12.28 29.20 25.60
N TYR A 377 11.88 29.49 24.36
CA TYR A 377 12.80 29.85 23.28
C TYR A 377 12.88 31.35 22.97
N LYS A 378 11.97 32.16 23.54
CA LYS A 378 11.88 33.63 23.39
C LYS A 378 11.70 34.09 21.93
N THR A 379 11.81 35.39 21.69
CA THR A 379 11.70 36.01 20.37
C THR A 379 13.07 36.17 19.69
N LYS A 380 13.03 36.33 18.36
CA LYS A 380 14.13 36.76 17.50
C LYS A 380 13.65 37.91 16.62
N THR A 381 14.55 38.77 16.16
CA THR A 381 14.21 39.79 15.16
C THR A 381 14.21 39.17 13.77
N ASP A 382 13.13 39.36 13.01
CA ASP A 382 13.03 38.93 11.61
C ASP A 382 13.82 39.86 10.66
N ALA A 383 13.86 39.53 9.37
CA ALA A 383 14.54 40.33 8.35
C ALA A 383 13.96 41.74 8.17
N ASN A 384 12.74 41.98 8.68
CA ASN A 384 12.00 43.24 8.57
C ASN A 384 12.05 44.06 9.88
N GLY A 385 12.77 43.58 10.91
CA GLY A 385 12.90 44.27 12.20
C GLY A 385 11.79 43.95 13.21
N ASN A 386 10.90 43.01 12.93
CA ASN A 386 9.83 42.61 13.86
C ASN A 386 10.31 41.53 14.84
N GLU A 387 9.85 41.58 16.08
CA GLU A 387 10.05 40.48 17.02
C GLU A 387 9.08 39.33 16.71
N VAL A 388 9.64 38.16 16.38
CA VAL A 388 8.90 36.94 16.08
C VAL A 388 9.36 35.81 17.00
N ALA A 389 8.50 34.85 17.31
CA ALA A 389 8.88 33.69 18.11
C ALA A 389 10.05 32.93 17.46
N LYS A 390 11.05 32.54 18.26
CA LYS A 390 12.21 31.80 17.75
C LYS A 390 11.83 30.40 17.25
N ARG A 391 10.84 29.78 17.91
CA ARG A 391 10.26 28.48 17.57
C ARG A 391 8.75 28.61 17.59
N VAL A 392 8.10 28.04 16.58
CA VAL A 392 6.64 27.97 16.44
C VAL A 392 6.22 26.51 16.29
N PRO A 393 4.96 26.16 16.62
CA PRO A 393 4.41 24.84 16.32
C PRO A 393 4.57 24.50 14.85
N THR A 394 4.88 23.24 14.57
CA THR A 394 4.96 22.72 13.21
C THR A 394 3.56 22.47 12.64
N GLU A 395 3.45 22.32 11.31
CA GLU A 395 2.19 21.94 10.64
C GLU A 395 1.56 20.67 11.22
N ALA A 396 2.40 19.71 11.63
CA ALA A 396 1.92 18.50 12.31
C ALA A 396 1.33 18.81 13.69
N ASP A 397 1.93 19.74 14.43
CA ASP A 397 1.44 20.12 15.75
C ASP A 397 0.12 20.89 15.63
N ARG A 398 -0.06 21.71 14.57
CA ARG A 398 -1.26 22.54 14.35
C ARG A 398 -2.47 21.77 13.80
N TYR A 399 -2.21 20.80 12.92
CA TYR A 399 -3.24 20.22 12.06
C TYR A 399 -3.30 18.70 12.09
N ARG A 400 -2.71 18.06 13.09
CA ARG A 400 -2.80 16.60 13.28
C ARG A 400 -2.95 16.23 14.74
N MET A 401 -4.09 15.64 15.06
CA MET A 401 -4.35 14.96 16.32
C MET A 401 -3.91 13.51 16.21
N GLY A 402 -2.97 13.07 17.04
CA GLY A 402 -2.55 11.67 17.11
C GLY A 402 -3.17 10.93 18.29
N TRP A 403 -3.16 9.60 18.26
CA TRP A 403 -3.85 8.75 19.24
C TRP A 403 -3.49 9.05 20.68
N LYS A 404 -2.23 9.42 20.97
CA LYS A 404 -1.78 9.77 22.33
C LYS A 404 -2.52 10.99 22.87
N GLU A 405 -2.68 11.97 22.02
CA GLU A 405 -3.41 13.19 22.34
C GLU A 405 -4.89 12.90 22.48
N ILE A 406 -5.48 12.13 21.55
CA ILE A 406 -6.89 11.72 21.62
C ILE A 406 -7.20 11.05 22.97
N VAL A 407 -6.38 10.05 23.35
CA VAL A 407 -6.52 9.35 24.62
C VAL A 407 -6.30 10.27 25.82
N ALA A 408 -5.29 11.14 25.77
CA ALA A 408 -5.01 12.07 26.86
C ALA A 408 -6.17 13.05 27.08
N LEU A 409 -6.72 13.61 26.01
CA LEU A 409 -7.84 14.54 26.06
C LEU A 409 -9.10 13.85 26.61
N GLU A 410 -9.39 12.62 26.20
CA GLU A 410 -10.51 11.85 26.74
C GLU A 410 -10.35 11.58 28.25
N GLU A 411 -9.15 11.19 28.70
CA GLU A 411 -8.89 10.94 30.12
C GLU A 411 -8.94 12.22 30.97
N LEU A 412 -8.45 13.34 30.45
CA LEU A 412 -8.56 14.65 31.12
C LEU A 412 -10.02 15.11 31.22
N GLN A 413 -10.80 14.90 30.16
CA GLN A 413 -12.23 15.20 30.14
C GLN A 413 -13.00 14.32 31.13
N LYS A 414 -12.73 13.01 31.19
CA LYS A 414 -13.30 12.09 32.20
C LYS A 414 -12.94 12.50 33.62
N ALA A 415 -11.74 13.04 33.83
CA ALA A 415 -11.31 13.57 35.11
C ALA A 415 -11.94 14.93 35.46
N GLY A 416 -12.75 15.51 34.56
CA GLY A 416 -13.41 16.80 34.76
C GLY A 416 -12.44 17.98 34.79
N LYS A 417 -11.26 17.84 34.17
CA LYS A 417 -10.26 18.91 34.09
C LYS A 417 -10.56 19.83 32.91
N ASP A 418 -10.53 21.14 33.16
CA ASP A 418 -10.54 22.15 32.10
C ASP A 418 -9.13 22.31 31.53
N LEU A 419 -8.99 22.20 30.21
CA LEU A 419 -7.70 22.36 29.52
C LEU A 419 -7.16 23.79 29.62
N HIS A 420 -8.02 24.79 29.77
CA HIS A 420 -7.60 26.17 29.93
C HIS A 420 -6.84 26.40 31.24
N ASP A 421 -7.13 25.62 32.28
CA ASP A 421 -6.47 25.70 33.58
C ASP A 421 -5.14 24.96 33.62
N LEU A 422 -4.85 24.12 32.62
CA LEU A 422 -3.64 23.32 32.55
C LEU A 422 -2.53 24.04 31.79
N THR A 423 -1.29 23.74 32.18
CA THR A 423 -0.09 24.04 31.42
C THR A 423 0.12 23.01 30.31
N HIS A 424 0.92 23.37 29.30
CA HIS A 424 1.29 22.43 28.24
C HIS A 424 1.95 21.14 28.79
N GLN A 425 2.79 21.27 29.82
CA GLN A 425 3.47 20.13 30.43
C GLN A 425 2.48 19.20 31.15
N GLU A 426 1.51 19.73 31.89
CA GLU A 426 0.49 18.92 32.56
C GLU A 426 -0.39 18.16 31.58
N ILE A 427 -0.66 18.74 30.40
CA ILE A 427 -1.34 18.05 29.30
C ILE A 427 -0.45 16.94 28.74
N GLN A 428 0.83 17.22 28.46
CA GLN A 428 1.76 16.20 27.97
C GLN A 428 1.96 15.04 28.95
N ASP A 429 1.95 15.30 30.26
CA ASP A 429 2.12 14.28 31.29
C ASP A 429 0.94 13.29 31.32
N ALA A 430 -0.23 13.68 30.79
CA ALA A 430 -1.37 12.78 30.59
C ALA A 430 -1.19 11.83 29.39
N TYR A 431 -0.20 12.05 28.53
CA TYR A 431 -0.02 11.25 27.32
C TYR A 431 0.43 9.83 27.66
N PRO A 432 -0.11 8.80 26.98
CA PRO A 432 0.35 7.44 27.15
C PRO A 432 1.86 7.27 26.91
N SER A 433 2.48 6.41 27.74
CA SER A 433 3.92 6.12 27.69
C SER A 433 4.41 5.71 26.29
N MET A 434 5.69 5.96 25.99
CA MET A 434 6.26 5.64 24.69
C MET A 434 6.24 4.15 24.32
N THR A 435 6.27 3.25 25.31
CA THR A 435 6.16 1.80 25.07
C THR A 435 4.76 1.35 24.69
N ALA A 436 3.71 2.12 25.05
CA ALA A 436 2.33 1.82 24.68
C ALA A 436 2.08 1.95 23.16
N GLY A 437 2.86 2.77 22.45
CA GLY A 437 2.80 2.90 20.99
C GLY A 437 3.77 2.00 20.21
N PHE A 438 4.63 1.24 20.91
CA PHE A 438 5.68 0.45 20.28
C PHE A 438 5.13 -0.77 19.51
N THR A 439 4.01 -1.32 19.98
CA THR A 439 3.27 -2.43 19.34
C THR A 439 2.11 -1.97 18.45
N GLY A 440 2.00 -0.66 18.19
CA GLY A 440 0.74 -0.04 17.74
C GLY A 440 -0.24 0.14 18.90
N ALA A 441 -1.29 0.93 18.69
CA ALA A 441 -2.40 1.01 19.64
C ALA A 441 -3.04 -0.39 19.75
N ASP A 442 -2.97 -1.01 20.93
CA ASP A 442 -3.64 -2.30 21.16
C ASP A 442 -5.13 -2.06 21.43
N HIS A 443 -5.90 -1.95 20.35
CA HIS A 443 -7.38 -1.88 20.38
C HIS A 443 -8.04 -3.11 21.01
N LYS A 444 -7.27 -4.20 21.30
CA LYS A 444 -7.77 -5.42 21.94
C LYS A 444 -7.53 -5.46 23.44
N SER A 445 -6.56 -4.69 23.95
CA SER A 445 -6.25 -4.65 25.38
C SER A 445 -7.37 -4.05 26.24
N GLY A 446 -8.32 -3.32 25.62
CA GLY A 446 -9.40 -2.61 26.29
C GLY A 446 -8.93 -1.50 27.24
N LYS A 447 -7.63 -1.17 27.23
CA LYS A 447 -7.02 -0.21 28.15
C LYS A 447 -7.38 1.24 27.81
N TYR A 448 -7.56 1.52 26.53
CA TYR A 448 -7.91 2.85 26.01
C TYR A 448 -9.14 2.73 25.12
N ASN A 449 -10.06 3.69 25.23
CA ASN A 449 -11.15 3.83 24.28
C ASN A 449 -10.63 4.65 23.11
N PHE A 450 -10.93 4.20 21.89
CA PHE A 450 -10.63 4.94 20.68
C PHE A 450 -11.94 5.40 20.07
N PRO A 451 -12.01 6.64 19.51
CA PRO A 451 -13.19 7.08 18.79
C PRO A 451 -13.45 6.13 17.63
N LYS A 452 -14.66 5.55 17.59
CA LYS A 452 -15.13 4.80 16.43
C LYS A 452 -15.80 5.77 15.49
N LEU A 453 -15.31 5.83 14.26
CA LEU A 453 -15.87 6.69 13.23
C LEU A 453 -16.41 5.82 12.09
N THR A 454 -17.71 5.97 11.84
CA THR A 454 -18.38 5.40 10.67
C THR A 454 -18.39 6.45 9.57
N ILE A 455 -17.67 6.17 8.48
CA ILE A 455 -17.50 7.09 7.35
C ILE A 455 -18.34 6.58 6.18
N PRO A 456 -19.34 7.36 5.74
CA PRO A 456 -20.11 7.03 4.54
C PRO A 456 -19.21 6.92 3.32
N ARG A 457 -19.46 5.90 2.50
CA ARG A 457 -18.63 5.61 1.32
C ARG A 457 -18.49 6.80 0.38
N GLU A 458 -19.56 7.55 0.19
CA GLU A 458 -19.63 8.78 -0.61
C GLU A 458 -18.67 9.90 -0.15
N GLN A 459 -18.26 9.90 1.12
CA GLN A 459 -17.32 10.89 1.66
C GLN A 459 -15.86 10.50 1.40
N VAL A 460 -15.60 9.27 0.98
CA VAL A 460 -14.25 8.70 0.80
C VAL A 460 -13.73 9.04 -0.58
N LEU A 461 -12.68 9.86 -0.63
CA LEU A 461 -11.97 10.20 -1.86
C LEU A 461 -10.93 9.13 -2.22
N PHE A 462 -10.19 8.64 -1.21
CA PHE A 462 -9.11 7.68 -1.43
C PHE A 462 -8.84 6.83 -0.19
N GLU A 463 -8.53 5.56 -0.39
CA GLU A 463 -8.17 4.62 0.67
C GLU A 463 -6.73 4.14 0.49
N SER A 464 -6.01 4.05 1.60
CA SER A 464 -4.64 3.55 1.61
C SER A 464 -4.42 2.58 2.76
N LYS A 465 -4.21 1.31 2.43
CA LYS A 465 -3.71 0.32 3.40
C LYS A 465 -2.20 0.50 3.52
N PHE A 466 -1.65 0.40 4.73
CA PHE A 466 -0.21 0.58 5.00
C PHE A 466 0.58 -0.67 4.60
N THR A 467 0.41 -1.07 3.34
CA THR A 467 0.96 -2.29 2.75
C THR A 467 1.61 -1.95 1.41
N PRO A 468 2.62 -2.72 0.98
CA PRO A 468 3.40 -2.40 -0.22
C PRO A 468 2.58 -2.49 -1.52
N ALA A 469 1.46 -3.20 -1.53
CA ALA A 469 0.62 -3.36 -2.72
C ALA A 469 -0.26 -2.13 -3.03
N TRP A 470 -0.44 -1.23 -2.07
CA TRP A 470 -1.46 -0.17 -2.13
C TRP A 470 -0.89 1.24 -1.97
N ASN A 471 0.38 1.36 -1.59
CA ASN A 471 0.97 2.65 -1.30
C ASN A 471 2.46 2.66 -1.64
N ASN A 472 2.86 3.59 -2.52
CA ASN A 472 4.23 3.71 -2.99
C ASN A 472 5.24 3.99 -1.86
N TYR A 473 4.86 4.78 -0.84
CA TYR A 473 5.70 5.01 0.34
C TYR A 473 5.95 3.70 1.09
N TYR A 474 4.90 2.95 1.38
CA TYR A 474 5.04 1.68 2.10
C TYR A 474 5.76 0.63 1.22
N ALA A 475 5.57 0.64 -0.09
CA ALA A 475 6.28 -0.22 -1.02
C ALA A 475 7.80 -0.03 -0.94
N ILE A 476 8.26 1.22 -1.07
CA ILE A 476 9.70 1.52 -1.00
C ILE A 476 10.23 1.36 0.43
N TYR A 477 9.44 1.71 1.45
CA TYR A 477 9.78 1.48 2.86
C TYR A 477 10.06 0.01 3.14
N PHE A 478 9.10 -0.89 2.86
CA PHE A 478 9.24 -2.32 3.10
C PHE A 478 10.33 -2.95 2.23
N THR A 479 10.53 -2.44 1.01
CA THR A 479 11.62 -2.90 0.14
C THR A 479 12.99 -2.57 0.73
N MET A 480 13.25 -1.30 1.08
CA MET A 480 14.55 -0.88 1.62
C MET A 480 14.83 -1.48 3.00
N THR A 481 13.86 -1.42 3.91
CA THR A 481 14.02 -1.97 5.27
C THR A 481 14.03 -3.49 5.27
N GLY A 482 13.28 -4.14 4.38
CA GLY A 482 13.26 -5.60 4.23
C GLY A 482 14.56 -6.13 3.64
N LEU A 483 15.10 -5.48 2.59
CA LEU A 483 16.42 -5.81 2.05
C LEU A 483 17.50 -5.62 3.12
N HIS A 484 17.48 -4.52 3.86
CA HIS A 484 18.41 -4.32 4.97
C HIS A 484 18.26 -5.43 6.04
N GLY A 485 17.03 -5.80 6.42
CA GLY A 485 16.78 -6.91 7.34
C GLY A 485 17.35 -8.25 6.85
N LEU A 486 17.25 -8.54 5.54
CA LEU A 486 17.90 -9.72 4.95
C LEU A 486 19.43 -9.67 5.08
N HIS A 487 20.03 -8.49 4.95
CA HIS A 487 21.47 -8.31 5.17
C HIS A 487 21.86 -8.55 6.64
N VAL A 488 21.08 -8.03 7.59
CA VAL A 488 21.28 -8.26 9.03
C VAL A 488 21.20 -9.76 9.34
N ILE A 489 20.20 -10.46 8.81
CA ILE A 489 20.04 -11.92 8.99
C ILE A 489 21.25 -12.65 8.38
N GLY A 490 21.61 -12.34 7.14
CA GLY A 490 22.75 -12.98 6.46
C GLY A 490 24.06 -12.78 7.21
N GLY A 491 24.34 -11.55 7.66
CA GLY A 491 25.49 -11.24 8.49
C GLY A 491 25.47 -11.99 9.82
N ALA A 492 24.31 -12.02 10.49
CA ALA A 492 24.17 -12.67 11.80
C ALA A 492 24.40 -14.18 11.69
N ILE A 493 23.94 -14.82 10.61
CA ILE A 493 24.21 -16.25 10.34
C ILE A 493 25.72 -16.50 10.19
N VAL A 494 26.42 -15.64 9.44
CA VAL A 494 27.88 -15.77 9.25
C VAL A 494 28.64 -15.55 10.56
N LEU A 495 28.26 -14.53 11.35
CA LEU A 495 28.87 -14.25 12.65
C LEU A 495 28.58 -15.36 13.67
N ALA A 496 27.35 -15.88 13.70
CA ALA A 496 26.98 -17.04 14.51
C ALA A 496 27.78 -18.29 14.12
N TYR A 497 28.01 -18.51 12.82
CA TYR A 497 28.87 -19.59 12.36
C TYR A 497 30.30 -19.44 12.92
N TYR A 498 30.86 -18.23 12.95
CA TYR A 498 32.16 -17.99 13.59
C TYR A 498 32.13 -18.20 15.11
N LEU A 499 31.04 -17.83 15.79
CA LEU A 499 30.88 -18.05 17.22
C LEU A 499 30.87 -19.54 17.58
N PHE A 500 30.05 -20.35 16.90
CA PHE A 500 29.85 -21.76 17.25
C PHE A 500 30.94 -22.68 16.69
N PHE A 501 31.39 -22.45 15.46
CA PHE A 501 32.37 -23.32 14.78
C PHE A 501 33.79 -22.74 14.73
N GLY A 502 33.99 -21.49 15.17
CA GLY A 502 35.30 -20.82 15.18
C GLY A 502 36.37 -21.50 16.03
N THR A 503 35.97 -22.20 17.09
CA THR A 503 36.90 -22.82 18.06
C THR A 503 37.87 -23.81 17.39
N GLY A 504 37.37 -24.62 16.45
CA GLY A 504 38.20 -25.58 15.72
C GLY A 504 39.21 -24.89 14.79
N MET A 505 38.80 -23.78 14.15
CA MET A 505 39.68 -22.97 13.31
C MET A 505 40.76 -22.26 14.13
N TYR A 506 40.37 -21.67 15.27
CA TYR A 506 41.29 -20.98 16.17
C TYR A 506 42.41 -21.89 16.69
N ARG A 507 42.09 -23.13 17.05
CA ARG A 507 43.08 -24.11 17.55
C ARG A 507 44.10 -24.52 16.47
N LYS A 508 43.69 -24.56 15.20
CA LYS A 508 44.60 -24.87 14.08
C LYS A 508 45.49 -23.68 13.75
N ASN A 509 44.90 -22.51 13.57
CA ASN A 509 45.61 -21.27 13.35
C ASN A 509 44.73 -20.07 13.76
N PRO A 510 45.09 -19.34 14.83
CA PRO A 510 44.34 -18.17 15.29
C PRO A 510 44.15 -17.09 14.21
N GLU A 511 45.15 -16.90 13.34
CA GLU A 511 45.13 -15.88 12.28
C GLU A 511 44.04 -16.16 11.23
N TRP A 512 43.70 -17.42 10.99
CA TRP A 512 42.65 -17.77 10.04
C TRP A 512 41.27 -17.31 10.53
N LEU A 513 40.99 -17.47 11.82
CA LEU A 513 39.73 -17.00 12.39
C LEU A 513 39.72 -15.47 12.43
N ALA A 514 40.83 -14.84 12.84
CA ALA A 514 40.94 -13.38 12.88
C ALA A 514 40.69 -12.75 11.49
N ASN A 515 41.31 -13.29 10.43
CA ASN A 515 41.13 -12.76 9.07
C ASN A 515 39.69 -12.97 8.55
N ARG A 516 39.02 -14.07 8.91
CA ARG A 516 37.61 -14.31 8.53
C ARG A 516 36.64 -13.39 9.27
N VAL A 517 36.89 -13.18 10.56
CA VAL A 517 36.12 -12.26 11.39
C VAL A 517 36.32 -10.82 10.94
N GLU A 518 37.52 -10.46 10.47
CA GLU A 518 37.77 -9.15 9.85
C GLU A 518 36.89 -8.96 8.59
N VAL A 519 36.89 -9.94 7.68
CA VAL A 519 36.08 -9.88 6.44
C VAL A 519 34.58 -9.86 6.74
N GLY A 520 34.11 -10.72 7.65
CA GLY A 520 32.71 -10.70 8.10
C GLY A 520 32.34 -9.42 8.85
N GLY A 521 33.29 -8.84 9.58
CA GLY A 521 33.12 -7.57 10.27
C GLY A 521 33.00 -6.39 9.31
N LEU A 522 33.78 -6.36 8.22
CA LEU A 522 33.62 -5.35 7.16
C LEU A 522 32.19 -5.35 6.58
N PHE A 523 31.62 -6.54 6.35
CA PHE A 523 30.21 -6.66 5.95
C PHE A 523 29.27 -6.12 7.05
N TRP A 524 29.48 -6.50 8.30
CA TRP A 524 28.66 -6.05 9.43
C TRP A 524 28.66 -4.52 9.59
N HIS A 525 29.84 -3.91 9.51
CA HIS A 525 29.98 -2.44 9.56
C HIS A 525 29.24 -1.75 8.42
N PHE A 526 29.21 -2.35 7.23
CA PHE A 526 28.43 -1.81 6.12
C PHE A 526 26.92 -1.90 6.38
N VAL A 527 26.43 -3.00 6.94
CA VAL A 527 25.02 -3.13 7.33
C VAL A 527 24.63 -1.97 8.26
N ASP A 528 25.44 -1.70 9.27
CA ASP A 528 25.20 -0.59 10.20
C ASP A 528 25.25 0.78 9.53
N LEU A 529 26.19 0.99 8.60
CA LEU A 529 26.29 2.21 7.81
C LEU A 529 25.02 2.45 6.97
N VAL A 530 24.49 1.43 6.30
CA VAL A 530 23.25 1.55 5.53
C VAL A 530 22.10 2.01 6.43
N TRP A 531 22.01 1.48 7.66
CA TRP A 531 20.98 1.88 8.61
C TRP A 531 21.10 3.35 9.06
N ILE A 532 22.33 3.85 9.23
CA ILE A 532 22.58 5.27 9.58
C ILE A 532 22.01 6.22 8.52
N PHE A 533 21.94 5.82 7.26
CA PHE A 533 21.28 6.61 6.20
C PHE A 533 19.78 6.31 6.09
N LEU A 534 19.39 5.05 6.24
CA LEU A 534 17.99 4.63 6.13
C LEU A 534 17.14 5.28 7.22
N PHE A 535 17.62 5.30 8.47
CA PHE A 535 16.88 5.86 9.60
C PHE A 535 16.49 7.34 9.38
N PRO A 536 17.41 8.28 9.10
CA PRO A 536 17.04 9.67 8.84
C PRO A 536 16.10 9.82 7.66
N ILE A 537 16.36 9.11 6.55
CA ILE A 537 15.58 9.21 5.30
C ILE A 537 14.12 8.76 5.50
N MET A 538 13.87 7.75 6.34
CA MET A 538 12.54 7.19 6.54
C MET A 538 11.81 7.72 7.78
N TYR A 539 12.53 8.04 8.86
CA TYR A 539 11.94 8.39 10.16
C TYR A 539 11.94 9.89 10.44
N LEU A 540 12.90 10.64 9.90
CA LEU A 540 13.05 12.08 10.20
C LEU A 540 12.61 12.95 9.02
N MET A 541 12.88 12.44 7.82
CA MET A 541 12.49 12.97 6.54
C MET A 541 11.06 12.53 6.26
#